data_AF-A0A2N2ALT2-F1
#
_entry.id   AF-A0A2N2ALT2-F1
#
_cell.length_a   1.000
_cell.length_b   1.000
_cell.length_c   1.000
_cell.angle_alpha   90.00
_cell.angle_beta   90.00
_cell.angle_gamma   90.00
#
_symmetry.space_group_name_H-M   'P 1'
#
loop_
_entity.id
_entity.type
_entity.pdbx_description
1 polymer ?
#
loop_
_entity_poly.entity_id
_entity_poly.type
_entity_poly.pdbx_seq_one_letter_code
_entity_poly.pdbx_strand_id
1 'polypeptide(L)' 'MNEKEFGPGFWLGNGILALAMIMLLFMGSMWETFGVLAMVLWAAVVGLGVYLILQGQGPSSK' A
#
# COMPACT_ATOMS: atom_id res chain seq x y z
N MET A 1 -17.25 25.63 0.87
CA MET A 1 -16.41 24.66 0.13
C MET A 1 -16.36 23.40 0.98
N ASN A 2 -17.36 22.52 0.80
CA ASN A 2 -17.45 21.24 1.51
C ASN A 2 -16.68 20.22 0.69
N GLU A 3 -15.39 20.13 0.96
CA GLU A 3 -14.47 19.24 0.25
C GLU A 3 -13.75 18.41 1.30
N LYS A 4 -14.07 17.10 1.34
CA LYS A 4 -13.21 15.95 1.71
C LYS A 4 -14.09 14.73 2.07
N GLU A 5 -14.91 14.27 1.12
CA GLU A 5 -15.54 12.93 1.18
C GLU A 5 -14.72 11.86 0.45
N PHE A 6 -13.41 12.07 0.30
CA PHE A 6 -12.47 10.96 0.09
C PHE A 6 -12.02 10.50 1.49
N GLY A 7 -12.72 9.53 2.06
CA GLY A 7 -12.43 9.03 3.39
C GLY A 7 -10.93 8.70 3.56
N PRO A 8 -10.30 9.04 4.70
CA PRO A 8 -8.85 8.89 4.90
C PRO A 8 -8.32 7.48 4.62
N GLY A 9 -9.16 6.44 4.72
CA GLY A 9 -8.79 5.06 4.38
C GLY A 9 -8.51 4.82 2.89
N PHE A 10 -9.20 5.50 1.97
CA PHE A 10 -9.02 5.33 0.53
C PHE A 10 -7.68 5.93 0.05
N TRP A 11 -7.33 7.10 0.57
CA TRP A 11 -6.07 7.78 0.24
C TRP A 11 -4.87 7.07 0.88
N LEU A 12 -5.05 6.49 2.08
CA LEU A 12 -4.00 5.75 2.79
C LEU A 12 -3.60 4.46 2.05
N GLY A 13 -4.57 3.70 1.56
CA GLY A 13 -4.30 2.47 0.80
C GLY A 13 -3.62 2.75 -0.54
N ASN A 14 -4.05 3.81 -1.25
CA ASN A 14 -3.42 4.21 -2.52
C ASN A 14 -1.99 4.76 -2.29
N GLY A 15 -1.75 5.46 -1.18
CA GLY A 15 -0.41 5.88 -0.76
C GLY A 15 0.53 4.70 -0.50
N ILE A 16 0.05 3.64 0.17
CA ILE A 16 0.84 2.42 0.42
C ILE A 16 1.14 1.66 -0.88
N LEU A 17 0.20 1.61 -1.81
CA LEU A 17 0.41 0.99 -3.13
C LEU A 17 1.39 1.78 -4.00
N ALA A 18 1.32 3.11 -3.98
CA ALA A 18 2.32 3.96 -4.62
C ALA A 18 3.72 3.74 -4.01
N LEU A 19 3.81 3.62 -2.69
CA LEU A 19 5.06 3.28 -2.00
C LEU A 19 5.57 1.89 -2.41
N ALA A 20 4.69 0.92 -2.57
CA ALA A 20 5.04 -0.42 -3.04
C ALA A 20 5.56 -0.43 -4.48
N MET A 21 5.03 0.42 -5.36
CA MET A 21 5.58 0.65 -6.71
C MET A 21 6.96 1.29 -6.64
N ILE A 22 7.19 2.26 -5.75
CA ILE A 22 8.51 2.86 -5.57
C ILE A 22 9.49 1.80 -5.06
N MET A 23 9.09 0.93 -4.13
CA MET A 23 9.90 -0.22 -3.70
C MET A 23 10.32 -1.11 -4.87
N LEU A 24 9.47 -1.30 -5.89
CA LEU A 24 9.85 -2.05 -7.10
C LEU A 24 10.98 -1.37 -7.88
N LEU A 25 11.02 -0.03 -7.93
CA LEU A 25 12.10 0.70 -8.58
C LEU A 25 13.45 0.48 -7.87
N PHE A 26 13.42 0.27 -6.56
CA PHE A 26 14.58 -0.03 -5.73
C PHE A 26 14.73 -1.52 -5.37
N MET A 27 13.99 -2.41 -6.05
CA MET A 27 13.96 -3.84 -5.75
C MET A 27 15.34 -4.48 -5.88
N GLY A 28 16.17 -3.98 -6.81
CA GLY A 28 17.55 -4.44 -7.00
C GLY A 28 18.40 -4.30 -5.74
N SER A 29 18.43 -3.12 -5.12
CA SER A 29 19.20 -2.89 -3.88
C SER A 29 18.60 -3.62 -2.67
N MET A 30 17.27 -3.72 -2.60
CA MET A 30 16.63 -4.50 -1.52
C MET A 30 16.94 -5.99 -1.63
N TRP A 31 16.93 -6.53 -2.85
CA TRP A 31 17.28 -7.92 -3.12
C TRP A 31 18.75 -8.20 -2.85
N GLU A 32 19.66 -7.27 -3.15
CA GLU A 32 21.09 -7.44 -2.88
C GLU A 32 21.38 -7.52 -1.37
N THR A 33 20.58 -6.84 -0.54
CA THR A 33 20.77 -6.81 0.92
C THR A 33 20.01 -7.93 1.64
N PHE A 34 18.76 -8.21 1.23
CA PHE A 34 17.85 -9.13 1.94
C PHE A 34 17.49 -10.39 1.13
N GLY A 35 17.87 -10.46 -0.15
CA GLY A 35 17.57 -11.57 -1.05
C GLY A 35 16.07 -11.83 -1.15
N VAL A 36 15.69 -13.10 -0.98
CA VAL A 36 14.30 -13.58 -1.02
C VAL A 36 13.41 -12.89 0.02
N LEU A 37 13.95 -12.44 1.16
CA LEU A 37 13.17 -11.73 2.18
C LEU A 37 12.65 -10.39 1.68
N ALA A 38 13.32 -9.73 0.72
CA ALA A 38 12.82 -8.51 0.10
C ALA A 38 11.51 -8.76 -0.65
N MET A 39 11.41 -9.90 -1.37
CA MET A 39 10.19 -10.32 -2.07
C MET A 39 9.05 -10.59 -1.09
N VAL A 40 9.32 -11.25 0.03
CA VAL A 40 8.32 -11.55 1.06
C VAL A 40 7.82 -10.27 1.74
N LEU A 41 8.73 -9.35 2.10
CA LEU A 41 8.38 -8.05 2.68
C LEU A 41 7.58 -7.20 1.70
N TRP A 42 8.01 -7.13 0.45
CA TRP A 42 7.31 -6.40 -0.60
C TRP A 42 5.90 -6.97 -0.84
N ALA A 43 5.76 -8.28 -0.95
CA ALA A 43 4.46 -8.95 -1.10
C ALA A 43 3.54 -8.69 0.09
N ALA A 44 4.07 -8.65 1.32
CA ALA A 44 3.31 -8.29 2.50
C ALA A 44 2.83 -6.83 2.46
N VAL A 45 3.67 -5.89 2.03
CA VAL A 45 3.31 -4.46 1.88
C VAL A 45 2.25 -4.27 0.81
N VAL A 46 2.39 -4.91 -0.35
CA VAL A 46 1.38 -4.89 -1.42
C VAL A 46 0.06 -5.47 -0.92
N GLY A 47 0.11 -6.65 -0.28
CA GLY A 47 -1.08 -7.31 0.27
C GLY A 47 -1.80 -6.45 1.30
N LEU A 48 -1.06 -5.81 2.20
CA LEU A 48 -1.62 -4.87 3.19
C LEU A 48 -2.20 -3.61 2.52
N GLY A 49 -1.53 -3.05 1.51
CA GLY A 49 -2.02 -1.90 0.76
C GLY A 49 -3.34 -2.20 0.06
N VAL A 50 -3.42 -3.34 -0.63
CA VAL A 50 -4.66 -3.81 -1.28
C VAL A 50 -5.75 -4.09 -0.23
N TYR A 51 -5.42 -4.77 0.87
CA TYR A 51 -6.36 -5.04 1.95
C TYR A 51 -6.94 -3.76 2.55
N LEU A 52 -6.11 -2.74 2.80
CA LEU A 52 -6.56 -1.44 3.29
C LEU A 52 -7.45 -0.69 2.29
N ILE A 53 -7.15 -0.76 0.98
CA ILE A 53 -8.02 -0.21 -0.06
C ILE A 53 -9.40 -0.90 -0.05
N LEU A 54 -9.41 -2.23 0.08
CA LEU A 54 -10.65 -3.01 0.09
C LEU A 54 -11.44 -2.77 1.38
N GLN A 55 -10.77 -2.66 2.52
CA GLN A 55 -11.40 -2.43 3.82
C GLN A 55 -11.89 -0.98 3.98
N GLY A 56 -11.19 0.00 3.40
CA GLY A 56 -11.63 1.39 3.33
C GLY A 56 -12.83 1.64 2.40
N GLN A 57 -13.18 0.67 1.57
CA GLN A 57 -14.43 0.61 0.80
C GLN A 57 -15.53 -0.22 1.49
N GLY A 58 -15.22 -0.90 2.59
CA GLY A 58 -16.22 -1.50 3.48
C GLY A 58 -17.05 -0.38 4.10
N PRO A 59 -18.38 -0.55 4.25
CA PRO A 59 -19.32 0.53 4.49
C PRO A 59 -18.83 1.36 5.67
N SER A 60 -18.47 2.62 5.39
CA SER A 60 -18.50 3.68 6.38
C SER A 60 -19.94 3.80 6.85
N SER A 61 -20.33 2.88 7.72
CA SER A 61 -21.56 2.91 8.49
C SER A 61 -21.32 3.92 9.60
N LYS A 62 -21.62 5.18 9.30
CA LYS A 62 -22.18 6.15 10.26
C LYS A 62 -23.11 7.08 9.51
#